data_AF-A0A1V9QY28-F1
#
_entry.id   AF-A0A1V9QY28-F1
#
_cell.length_a   1.000
_cell.length_b   1.000
_cell.length_c   1.000
_cell.angle_alpha   90.00
_cell.angle_beta   90.00
_cell.angle_gamma   90.00
#
_symmetry.space_group_name_H-M   'P 1'
#
loop_
_entity.id
_entity.type
_entity.pdbx_description
1 polymer ?
#
loop_
_entity_poly.entity_id
_entity_poly.type
_entity_poly.pdbx_seq_one_letter_code
_entity_poly.pdbx_strand_id
1 'polypeptide(L)'
;MGATILLNKKLKEAWIGENKGKNSEIKENNNLKALRKKEIINIEEYYQKILEKVNERNSKYNVDSINFVDEPLPFLSKQALNAGKIVKYVKDEEKTLAYVYISNPSLGSRNIFGAQQLFPGLSYLINYYISSPAYEFANLPIYFINGSIDPVTESMQETIMAMNLMNIRYIQLFDDNKLPDGIFEGDLIKFSRFISNDTVKRPQGIIYTDFYVLDYKNKKIKFTTSTFKEDNISSFGSSDRFFVIKAYPALLLADEEMYDIDVTEIQRFLSVYGKGRNNLEPFISFAKKLKERERF
;
A
#
# COMPACT_ATOMS: atom_id res chain seq x y z
N MET A 1 7.08 8.81 -28.91
CA MET A 1 7.79 8.03 -27.87
C MET A 1 6.82 7.80 -26.73
N GLY A 2 6.62 6.55 -26.32
CA GLY A 2 5.76 6.20 -25.20
C GLY A 2 6.36 6.60 -23.86
N ALA A 3 5.62 6.34 -22.79
CA ALA A 3 6.13 6.47 -21.43
C ALA A 3 6.94 5.22 -21.04
N THR A 4 7.79 5.36 -20.03
CA THR A 4 8.62 4.28 -19.50
C THR A 4 8.37 4.10 -18.01
N ILE A 5 8.31 2.85 -17.53
CA ILE A 5 8.37 2.56 -16.09
C ILE A 5 9.83 2.50 -15.66
N LEU A 6 10.23 3.36 -14.72
CA LEU A 6 11.55 3.31 -14.09
C LEU A 6 11.45 2.56 -12.76
N LEU A 7 12.18 1.45 -12.64
CA LEU A 7 12.25 0.59 -11.46
C LEU A 7 13.69 0.50 -10.93
N ASN A 8 13.86 0.02 -9.70
CA ASN A 8 15.17 -0.14 -9.10
C ASN A 8 15.91 -1.37 -9.67
N LYS A 9 17.19 -1.26 -10.03
CA LYS A 9 18.00 -2.43 -10.49
C LYS A 9 18.03 -3.57 -9.48
N LYS A 10 18.02 -3.30 -8.18
CA LYS A 10 17.95 -4.32 -7.13
C LYS A 10 16.64 -5.12 -7.17
N LEU A 11 15.55 -4.52 -7.69
CA LEU A 11 14.29 -5.24 -7.91
C LEU A 11 14.43 -6.25 -9.05
N LYS A 12 15.11 -5.88 -10.14
CA LYS A 12 15.45 -6.82 -11.22
C LYS A 12 16.25 -8.00 -10.66
N GLU A 13 17.31 -7.71 -9.90
CA GLU A 13 18.12 -8.74 -9.23
C GLU A 13 17.27 -9.64 -8.32
N ALA A 14 16.31 -9.09 -7.57
CA ALA A 14 15.40 -9.89 -6.77
C ALA A 14 14.51 -10.82 -7.62
N TRP A 15 14.08 -10.40 -8.81
CA TRP A 15 13.24 -11.19 -9.70
C TRP A 15 13.98 -12.29 -10.45
N ILE A 16 15.19 -12.00 -10.94
CA ILE A 16 15.91 -12.91 -11.85
C ILE A 16 17.28 -13.36 -11.34
N GLY A 17 17.82 -12.76 -10.29
CA GLY A 17 19.14 -13.09 -9.76
C GLY A 17 19.18 -14.48 -9.12
N GLU A 18 20.33 -15.13 -9.17
CA GLU A 18 20.54 -16.44 -8.53
C GLU A 18 20.55 -16.30 -7.00
N ASN A 19 19.86 -17.20 -6.30
CA ASN A 19 19.94 -17.29 -4.84
C ASN A 19 21.20 -18.10 -4.47
N LYS A 20 22.22 -17.44 -3.94
CA LYS A 20 23.38 -18.13 -3.34
C LYS A 20 22.97 -18.73 -1.99
N GLY A 21 22.89 -20.05 -1.91
CA GLY A 21 22.68 -20.76 -0.64
C GLY A 21 23.86 -20.59 0.32
N LYS A 22 23.64 -20.92 1.60
CA LYS A 22 24.69 -20.90 2.65
C LYS A 22 25.94 -21.74 2.31
N ASN A 23 25.82 -22.69 1.38
CA ASN A 23 26.89 -23.61 0.95
C ASN A 23 27.33 -23.38 -0.52
N SER A 24 27.11 -22.18 -1.08
CA SER A 24 27.41 -21.90 -2.50
C SER A 24 26.61 -22.71 -3.53
N GLU A 25 25.61 -23.49 -3.09
CA GLU A 25 24.62 -24.09 -3.98
C GLU A 25 23.79 -23.00 -4.65
N ILE A 26 23.78 -22.99 -5.98
CA ILE A 26 22.90 -22.15 -6.79
C ILE A 26 21.49 -22.73 -6.65
N LYS A 27 20.61 -22.00 -5.96
CA LYS A 27 19.18 -22.34 -5.89
C LYS A 27 18.43 -21.51 -6.92
N GLU A 28 17.52 -22.18 -7.63
CA GLU A 28 16.57 -21.53 -8.53
C GLU A 28 15.83 -20.40 -7.79
N ASN A 29 15.73 -19.22 -8.40
CA ASN A 29 15.03 -18.09 -7.82
C ASN A 29 13.52 -18.41 -7.69
N ASN A 30 12.96 -18.22 -6.50
CA ASN A 30 11.54 -18.49 -6.24
C ASN A 30 10.60 -17.68 -7.15
N ASN A 31 10.98 -16.47 -7.54
CA ASN A 31 10.21 -15.65 -8.47
C ASN A 31 10.19 -16.27 -9.88
N LEU A 32 11.33 -16.70 -10.41
CA LEU A 32 11.41 -17.41 -11.69
C LEU A 32 10.59 -18.70 -11.65
N LYS A 33 10.73 -19.48 -10.57
CA LYS A 33 9.94 -20.69 -10.36
C LYS A 33 8.44 -20.41 -10.33
N ALA A 34 8.03 -19.30 -9.74
CA ALA A 34 6.63 -18.88 -9.68
C ALA A 34 6.11 -18.45 -11.06
N LEU A 35 6.88 -17.66 -11.82
CA LEU A 35 6.53 -17.26 -13.19
C LEU A 35 6.36 -18.47 -14.13
N ARG A 36 7.25 -19.48 -14.03
CA ARG A 36 7.16 -20.72 -14.82
C ARG A 36 5.85 -21.49 -14.59
N LYS A 37 5.22 -21.40 -13.42
CA LYS A 37 3.91 -22.01 -13.16
C LYS A 37 2.76 -21.35 -13.95
N LYS A 38 2.97 -20.14 -14.46
CA LYS A 38 2.05 -19.42 -15.36
C LYS A 38 2.60 -19.40 -16.80
N GLU A 39 3.45 -20.37 -17.14
CA GLU A 39 4.01 -20.55 -18.49
C GLU A 39 4.86 -19.37 -18.99
N ILE A 40 5.30 -18.49 -18.09
CA ILE A 40 6.23 -17.41 -18.41
C ILE A 40 7.66 -17.95 -18.35
N ILE A 41 8.30 -18.03 -19.51
CA ILE A 41 9.60 -18.69 -19.68
C ILE A 41 10.74 -17.67 -19.62
N ASN A 42 10.53 -16.48 -20.21
CA ASN A 42 11.46 -15.36 -20.15
C ASN A 42 10.88 -14.20 -19.30
N ILE A 43 11.76 -13.34 -18.78
CA ILE A 43 11.31 -12.22 -17.94
C ILE A 43 10.68 -11.10 -18.77
N GLU A 44 11.01 -11.02 -20.06
CA GLU A 44 10.46 -10.05 -21.00
C GLU A 44 8.95 -10.23 -21.18
N GLU A 45 8.44 -11.47 -21.19
CA GLU A 45 7.01 -11.82 -21.19
C GLU A 45 6.30 -11.26 -19.95
N TYR A 46 6.95 -11.35 -18.78
CA TYR A 46 6.43 -10.74 -17.55
C TYR A 46 6.39 -9.21 -17.65
N TYR A 47 7.41 -8.59 -18.26
CA TYR A 47 7.41 -7.15 -18.51
C TYR A 47 6.33 -6.73 -19.49
N GLN A 48 6.14 -7.47 -20.58
CA GLN A 48 5.06 -7.19 -21.54
C GLN A 48 3.70 -7.25 -20.85
N LYS A 49 3.47 -8.25 -19.99
CA LYS A 49 2.23 -8.36 -19.23
C LYS A 49 2.00 -7.17 -18.29
N ILE A 50 3.06 -6.65 -17.66
CA ILE A 50 2.97 -5.42 -16.86
C ILE A 50 2.54 -4.24 -17.74
N LEU A 51 3.19 -4.07 -18.89
CA LEU A 51 2.92 -2.97 -19.82
C LEU A 51 1.48 -3.01 -20.36
N GLU A 52 1.02 -4.20 -20.77
CA GLU A 52 -0.36 -4.46 -21.19
C GLU A 52 -1.34 -4.03 -20.10
N LYS A 53 -1.20 -4.55 -18.88
CA LYS A 53 -2.11 -4.26 -17.77
C LYS A 53 -2.11 -2.80 -17.32
N VAL A 54 -0.96 -2.14 -17.36
CA VAL A 54 -0.86 -0.70 -17.08
C VAL A 54 -1.59 0.12 -18.15
N ASN A 55 -1.43 -0.22 -19.42
CA ASN A 55 -2.11 0.47 -20.52
C ASN A 55 -3.61 0.14 -20.62
N GLU A 56 -4.03 -1.07 -20.26
CA GLU A 56 -5.46 -1.41 -20.07
C GLU A 56 -6.08 -0.49 -19.00
N ARG A 57 -5.36 -0.28 -17.89
CA ARG A 57 -5.84 0.60 -16.81
C ARG A 57 -5.81 2.07 -17.18
N ASN A 58 -4.83 2.53 -17.96
CA ASN A 58 -4.75 3.90 -18.44
C ASN A 58 -3.98 4.02 -19.76
N SER A 59 -4.71 3.91 -20.88
CA SER A 59 -4.15 3.94 -22.24
C SER A 59 -3.47 5.26 -22.59
N LYS A 60 -3.78 6.36 -21.88
CA LYS A 60 -3.16 7.67 -22.11
C LYS A 60 -1.68 7.71 -21.73
N TYR A 61 -1.23 6.81 -20.85
CA TYR A 61 0.19 6.71 -20.52
C TYR A 61 1.00 6.19 -21.70
N ASN A 62 0.42 5.28 -22.51
CA ASN A 62 1.08 4.64 -23.65
C ASN A 62 2.49 4.16 -23.26
N VAL A 63 2.55 3.34 -22.21
CA VAL A 63 3.79 2.83 -21.64
C VAL A 63 4.32 1.72 -22.55
N ASP A 64 5.54 1.86 -23.07
CA ASP A 64 6.11 0.92 -24.05
C ASP A 64 7.34 0.17 -23.54
N SER A 65 7.84 0.54 -22.36
CA SER A 65 9.13 0.06 -21.87
C SER A 65 9.23 0.06 -20.33
N ILE A 66 10.05 -0.86 -19.81
CA ILE A 66 10.46 -0.91 -18.40
C ILE A 66 11.98 -0.82 -18.35
N ASN A 67 12.49 0.21 -17.67
CA ASN A 67 13.93 0.41 -17.47
C ASN A 67 14.29 0.31 -15.99
N PHE A 68 15.48 -0.23 -15.73
CA PHE A 68 16.00 -0.41 -14.38
C PHE A 68 17.17 0.54 -14.11
N VAL A 69 17.00 1.39 -13.12
CA VAL A 69 17.97 2.42 -12.70
C VAL A 69 18.32 2.26 -11.22
N ASP A 70 19.41 2.86 -10.75
CA ASP A 70 19.87 2.65 -9.37
C ASP A 70 18.91 3.26 -8.32
N GLU A 71 18.36 4.44 -8.62
CA GLU A 71 17.45 5.16 -7.73
C GLU A 71 16.31 5.83 -8.55
N PRO A 72 15.24 5.10 -8.91
CA PRO A 72 14.14 5.68 -9.70
C PRO A 72 13.42 6.80 -8.95
N LEU A 73 13.43 6.71 -7.61
CA LEU A 73 12.88 7.69 -6.68
C LEU A 73 13.91 7.90 -5.56
N PRO A 74 14.88 8.82 -5.72
CA PRO A 74 15.98 9.01 -4.76
C PRO A 74 15.51 9.28 -3.32
N PHE A 75 14.36 9.92 -3.16
CA PHE A 75 13.76 10.20 -1.87
C PHE A 75 13.10 8.96 -1.22
N LEU A 76 12.79 7.89 -1.99
CA LEU A 76 12.10 6.67 -1.51
C LEU A 76 12.94 5.40 -1.60
N SER A 77 14.01 5.41 -2.39
CA SER A 77 14.76 4.23 -2.83
C SER A 77 15.26 3.34 -1.69
N LYS A 78 15.56 3.92 -0.53
CA LYS A 78 16.00 3.18 0.67
C LYS A 78 14.85 2.53 1.45
N GLN A 79 13.62 3.01 1.30
CA GLN A 79 12.46 2.56 2.08
C GLN A 79 11.59 1.56 1.32
N ALA A 80 11.51 1.69 -0.01
CA ALA A 80 10.68 0.83 -0.85
C ALA A 80 11.42 0.46 -2.15
N LEU A 81 12.12 -0.68 -2.14
CA LEU A 81 12.85 -1.19 -3.30
C LEU A 81 11.93 -1.51 -4.50
N ASN A 82 10.67 -1.82 -4.21
CA ASN A 82 9.65 -2.13 -5.20
C ASN A 82 8.92 -0.89 -5.75
N ALA A 83 9.29 0.31 -5.27
CA ALA A 83 8.73 1.56 -5.75
C ALA A 83 9.49 2.06 -6.99
N GLY A 84 8.75 2.71 -7.88
CA GLY A 84 9.26 3.33 -9.09
C GLY A 84 8.28 4.38 -9.61
N LYS A 85 8.49 4.81 -10.85
CA LYS A 85 7.69 5.87 -11.46
C LYS A 85 7.43 5.61 -12.94
N ILE A 86 6.30 6.09 -13.44
CA ILE A 86 6.02 6.19 -14.87
C ILE A 86 6.48 7.57 -15.32
N VAL A 87 7.33 7.65 -16.34
CA VAL A 87 7.87 8.90 -16.87
C VAL A 87 7.64 9.02 -18.36
N LYS A 88 7.55 10.26 -18.85
CA LYS A 88 7.58 10.57 -20.27
C LYS A 88 8.58 11.68 -20.52
N TYR A 89 9.43 11.51 -21.54
CA TYR A 89 10.38 12.54 -21.95
C TYR A 89 9.73 13.47 -22.97
N VAL A 90 9.74 14.77 -22.70
CA VAL A 90 9.22 15.81 -23.58
C VAL A 90 10.31 16.85 -23.76
N LYS A 91 10.85 16.98 -24.99
CA LYS A 91 11.99 17.87 -25.29
C LYS A 91 13.16 17.67 -24.31
N ASP A 92 13.52 16.40 -24.11
CA ASP A 92 14.58 15.96 -23.19
C ASP A 92 14.33 16.20 -21.68
N GLU A 93 13.18 16.78 -21.30
CA GLU A 93 12.78 16.91 -19.91
C GLU A 93 11.98 15.67 -19.45
N GLU A 94 12.35 15.13 -18.30
CA GLU A 94 11.63 14.03 -17.67
C GLU A 94 10.38 14.55 -16.96
N LYS A 95 9.20 14.10 -17.41
CA LYS A 95 7.93 14.36 -16.73
C LYS A 95 7.44 13.10 -16.03
N THR A 96 7.36 13.12 -14.70
CA THR A 96 6.75 12.03 -13.92
C THR A 96 5.23 12.09 -14.05
N LEU A 97 4.62 10.95 -14.35
CA LEU A 97 3.17 10.80 -14.58
C LEU A 97 2.45 10.09 -13.42
N ALA A 98 3.13 9.16 -12.74
CA ALA A 98 2.59 8.39 -11.63
C ALA A 98 3.70 7.71 -10.81
N TYR A 99 3.39 7.37 -9.57
CA TYR A 99 4.17 6.44 -8.76
C TYR A 99 3.66 5.01 -8.94
N VAL A 100 4.56 4.03 -8.98
CA VAL A 100 4.22 2.61 -9.08
C VAL A 100 4.90 1.81 -7.98
N TYR A 101 4.19 0.83 -7.45
CA TYR A 101 4.72 -0.19 -6.56
C TYR A 101 4.44 -1.56 -7.19
N ILE A 102 5.45 -2.41 -7.36
CA ILE A 102 5.26 -3.72 -7.99
C ILE A 102 5.61 -4.84 -7.02
N SER A 103 4.65 -5.71 -6.70
CA SER A 103 4.93 -6.88 -5.86
C SER A 103 5.78 -7.92 -6.60
N ASN A 104 6.48 -8.75 -5.85
CA ASN A 104 7.25 -9.86 -6.43
C ASN A 104 6.34 -10.97 -6.98
N PRO A 105 6.76 -11.70 -8.03
CA PRO A 105 6.04 -12.87 -8.53
C PRO A 105 5.71 -13.92 -7.46
N SER A 106 6.64 -14.15 -6.54
CA SER A 106 6.46 -14.98 -5.35
C SER A 106 6.38 -14.11 -4.10
N LEU A 107 5.22 -14.02 -3.46
CA LEU A 107 5.03 -13.20 -2.25
C LEU A 107 5.63 -13.86 -0.99
N GLY A 108 5.76 -15.19 -1.00
CA GLY A 108 6.29 -15.98 0.12
C GLY A 108 5.31 -16.10 1.29
N SER A 109 4.94 -14.98 1.92
CA SER A 109 3.97 -14.93 3.03
C SER A 109 2.81 -14.00 2.71
N ARG A 110 1.59 -14.43 3.07
CA ARG A 110 0.34 -13.70 2.86
C ARG A 110 0.33 -12.34 3.56
N ASN A 111 1.01 -12.24 4.70
CA ASN A 111 1.10 -11.03 5.52
C ASN A 111 2.05 -9.96 4.93
N ILE A 112 2.74 -10.26 3.83
CA ILE A 112 3.63 -9.31 3.14
C ILE A 112 2.82 -8.44 2.17
N PHE A 113 1.71 -8.97 1.65
CA PHE A 113 0.92 -8.32 0.62
C PHE A 113 0.33 -6.99 1.11
N GLY A 114 0.57 -5.93 0.34
CA GLY A 114 0.15 -4.56 0.64
C GLY A 114 0.92 -3.94 1.80
N ALA A 115 0.72 -4.38 3.05
CA ALA A 115 1.26 -3.72 4.24
C ALA A 115 2.79 -3.54 4.19
N GLN A 116 3.53 -4.56 3.78
CA GLN A 116 5.00 -4.47 3.74
C GLN A 116 5.54 -3.92 2.42
N GLN A 117 4.77 -4.02 1.34
CA GLN A 117 5.19 -3.60 0.00
C GLN A 117 4.80 -2.15 -0.32
N LEU A 118 3.77 -1.62 0.31
CA LEU A 118 3.26 -0.26 0.06
C LEU A 118 3.69 0.71 1.15
N PHE A 119 3.43 0.39 2.42
CA PHE A 119 3.51 1.38 3.50
C PHE A 119 4.90 1.91 3.85
N PRO A 120 6.00 1.15 3.74
CA PRO A 120 7.33 1.74 3.88
C PRO A 120 7.56 2.93 2.93
N GLY A 121 7.06 2.85 1.69
CA GLY A 121 7.16 3.94 0.73
C GLY A 121 6.05 4.97 0.86
N LEU A 122 4.80 4.53 1.06
CA LEU A 122 3.65 5.42 1.14
C LEU A 122 3.72 6.35 2.35
N SER A 123 4.13 5.86 3.53
CA SER A 123 4.29 6.70 4.73
C SER A 123 5.35 7.78 4.51
N TYR A 124 6.41 7.47 3.76
CA TYR A 124 7.42 8.45 3.39
C TYR A 124 6.86 9.48 2.39
N LEU A 125 6.09 9.06 1.38
CA LEU A 125 5.40 9.97 0.45
C LEU A 125 4.47 10.94 1.19
N ILE A 126 3.64 10.42 2.10
CA ILE A 126 2.71 11.22 2.90
C ILE A 126 3.48 12.26 3.71
N ASN A 127 4.56 11.85 4.37
CA ASN A 127 5.40 12.78 5.13
C ASN A 127 6.09 13.81 4.23
N TYR A 128 6.54 13.42 3.04
CA TYR A 128 7.18 14.31 2.08
C TYR A 128 6.22 15.39 1.56
N TYR A 129 4.95 15.04 1.36
CA TYR A 129 3.91 15.96 0.88
C TYR A 129 3.03 16.55 1.99
N ILE A 130 3.39 16.36 3.26
CA ILE A 130 2.51 16.77 4.38
C ILE A 130 2.25 18.28 4.38
N SER A 131 3.23 19.10 3.99
CA SER A 131 3.11 20.55 3.92
C SER A 131 2.43 21.07 2.65
N SER A 132 2.09 20.20 1.69
CA SER A 132 1.32 20.57 0.50
C SER A 132 -0.05 21.11 0.89
N PRO A 133 -0.62 22.10 0.18
CA PRO A 133 -2.01 22.54 0.44
C PRO A 133 -3.05 21.47 0.07
N ALA A 134 -2.68 20.43 -0.69
CA ALA A 134 -3.57 19.32 -1.01
C ALA A 134 -3.74 18.35 0.17
N TYR A 135 -4.95 17.84 0.35
CA TYR A 135 -5.29 16.80 1.36
C TYR A 135 -5.15 15.38 0.80
N GLU A 136 -4.24 15.18 -0.15
CA GLU A 136 -3.93 13.89 -0.77
C GLU A 136 -2.58 13.35 -0.23
N PHE A 137 -2.36 12.04 -0.35
CA PHE A 137 -1.12 11.39 0.10
C PHE A 137 0.11 11.75 -0.74
N ALA A 138 -0.09 12.12 -2.00
CA ALA A 138 0.96 12.50 -2.92
C ALA A 138 0.40 13.47 -3.97
N ASN A 139 1.28 14.10 -4.75
CA ASN A 139 0.92 15.01 -5.83
C ASN A 139 0.61 14.32 -7.17
N LEU A 140 0.76 13.00 -7.24
CA LEU A 140 0.57 12.20 -8.46
C LEU A 140 -0.16 10.89 -8.13
N PRO A 141 -0.87 10.29 -9.11
CA PRO A 141 -1.51 9.00 -8.93
C PRO A 141 -0.53 7.91 -8.47
N ILE A 142 -0.99 7.05 -7.58
CA ILE A 142 -0.22 5.91 -7.07
C ILE A 142 -0.87 4.63 -7.60
N TYR A 143 -0.05 3.75 -8.16
CA TYR A 143 -0.45 2.42 -8.62
C TYR A 143 0.22 1.34 -7.79
N PHE A 144 -0.56 0.33 -7.40
CA PHE A 144 -0.04 -0.91 -6.84
C PHE A 144 -0.29 -2.03 -7.83
N ILE A 145 0.78 -2.54 -8.45
CA ILE A 145 0.75 -3.62 -9.42
C ILE A 145 1.05 -4.92 -8.67
N ASN A 146 0.04 -5.77 -8.53
CA ASN A 146 0.24 -7.11 -8.01
C ASN A 146 0.86 -8.01 -9.08
N GLY A 147 2.19 -8.13 -9.00
CA GLY A 147 3.01 -9.01 -9.81
C GLY A 147 2.92 -10.49 -9.45
N SER A 148 2.27 -10.82 -8.34
CA SER A 148 2.23 -12.19 -7.85
C SER A 148 1.31 -13.10 -8.65
N ILE A 149 1.76 -14.35 -8.83
CA ILE A 149 0.95 -15.42 -9.39
C ILE A 149 0.05 -16.11 -8.33
N ASP A 150 0.24 -15.77 -7.06
CA ASP A 150 -0.51 -16.36 -5.97
C ASP A 150 -1.98 -15.88 -6.04
N PRO A 151 -2.97 -16.77 -5.85
CA PRO A 151 -4.37 -16.37 -5.78
C PRO A 151 -4.62 -15.30 -4.73
N VAL A 152 -5.46 -14.32 -5.08
CA VAL A 152 -5.96 -13.33 -4.11
C VAL A 152 -6.79 -14.05 -3.05
N THR A 153 -6.40 -13.90 -1.79
CA THR A 153 -7.10 -14.41 -0.61
C THR A 153 -8.04 -13.35 -0.03
N GLU A 154 -8.99 -13.73 0.85
CA GLU A 154 -9.90 -12.77 1.50
C GLU A 154 -9.15 -11.62 2.21
N SER A 155 -8.13 -11.93 3.01
CA SER A 155 -7.30 -10.89 3.66
C SER A 155 -6.61 -9.94 2.66
N MET A 156 -6.23 -10.45 1.48
CA MET A 156 -5.70 -9.61 0.40
C MET A 156 -6.79 -8.75 -0.23
N GLN A 157 -8.02 -9.26 -0.39
CA GLN A 157 -9.16 -8.48 -0.89
C GLN A 157 -9.44 -7.29 0.02
N GLU A 158 -9.44 -7.48 1.33
CA GLU A 158 -9.62 -6.36 2.25
C GLU A 158 -8.50 -5.31 2.16
N THR A 159 -7.29 -5.75 1.81
CA THR A 159 -6.13 -4.88 1.59
C THR A 159 -6.26 -4.10 0.28
N ILE A 160 -6.77 -4.75 -0.77
CA ILE A 160 -7.06 -4.13 -2.06
C ILE A 160 -8.18 -3.11 -1.92
N MET A 161 -9.23 -3.42 -1.15
CA MET A 161 -10.29 -2.48 -0.81
C MET A 161 -9.74 -1.24 -0.12
N ALA A 162 -8.88 -1.44 0.90
CA ALA A 162 -8.20 -0.34 1.57
C ALA A 162 -7.38 0.53 0.60
N MET A 163 -6.63 -0.08 -0.33
CA MET A 163 -5.90 0.65 -1.38
C MET A 163 -6.85 1.52 -2.22
N ASN A 164 -7.97 0.98 -2.66
CA ASN A 164 -8.92 1.73 -3.49
C ASN A 164 -9.56 2.91 -2.74
N LEU A 165 -9.94 2.72 -1.47
CA LEU A 165 -10.44 3.81 -0.61
C LEU A 165 -9.39 4.91 -0.37
N MET A 166 -8.11 4.55 -0.43
CA MET A 166 -6.97 5.47 -0.39
C MET A 166 -6.63 6.10 -1.76
N ASN A 167 -7.46 5.89 -2.79
CA ASN A 167 -7.21 6.29 -4.17
C ASN A 167 -5.91 5.71 -4.78
N ILE A 168 -5.47 4.55 -4.27
CA ILE A 168 -4.35 3.79 -4.81
C ILE A 168 -4.89 2.79 -5.83
N ARG A 169 -4.48 2.95 -7.08
CA ARG A 169 -5.00 2.19 -8.21
C ARG A 169 -4.38 0.80 -8.23
N TYR A 170 -5.16 -0.20 -7.85
CA TYR A 170 -4.75 -1.59 -7.92
C TYR A 170 -4.75 -2.13 -9.36
N ILE A 171 -3.72 -2.88 -9.73
CA ILE A 171 -3.62 -3.61 -11.00
C ILE A 171 -3.24 -5.06 -10.68
N GLN A 172 -4.10 -6.00 -11.05
CA GLN A 172 -3.79 -7.44 -10.96
C GLN A 172 -3.11 -7.89 -12.27
N LEU A 173 -1.98 -8.59 -12.19
CA LEU A 173 -1.36 -9.15 -13.40
C LEU A 173 -1.91 -10.53 -13.79
N PHE A 174 -2.34 -11.34 -12.83
CA PHE A 174 -2.77 -12.72 -13.05
C PHE A 174 -4.16 -12.99 -12.44
N ASP A 175 -4.98 -13.77 -13.14
CA ASP A 175 -6.26 -14.28 -12.63
C ASP A 175 -7.25 -13.16 -12.23
N ASP A 176 -7.64 -12.32 -13.20
CA ASP A 176 -8.53 -11.14 -13.02
C ASP A 176 -9.90 -11.46 -12.39
N ASN A 177 -10.34 -12.73 -12.46
CA ASN A 177 -11.70 -13.16 -12.08
C ASN A 177 -11.93 -13.33 -10.56
N LYS A 178 -10.99 -12.90 -9.69
CA LYS A 178 -11.03 -13.18 -8.24
C LYS A 178 -11.26 -11.97 -7.33
N LEU A 179 -11.41 -10.77 -7.88
CA LEU A 179 -11.83 -9.63 -7.07
C LEU A 179 -13.36 -9.64 -6.98
N PRO A 180 -13.96 -9.63 -5.78
CA PRO A 180 -15.40 -9.65 -5.65
C PRO A 180 -15.99 -8.37 -6.26
N ASP A 181 -16.97 -8.53 -7.15
CA ASP A 181 -17.79 -7.43 -7.63
C ASP A 181 -18.53 -6.81 -6.45
N GLY A 182 -18.45 -5.48 -6.29
CA GLY A 182 -19.33 -4.73 -5.40
C GLY A 182 -18.87 -4.49 -3.96
N ILE A 183 -17.64 -4.83 -3.55
CA ILE A 183 -17.12 -4.42 -2.23
C ILE A 183 -16.35 -3.09 -2.36
N PHE A 184 -17.07 -2.02 -2.71
CA PHE A 184 -16.53 -0.65 -2.68
C PHE A 184 -17.48 0.24 -1.89
N GLU A 185 -17.63 -0.06 -0.61
CA GLU A 185 -18.45 0.76 0.26
C GLU A 185 -17.58 1.94 0.74
N GLY A 186 -17.68 3.07 0.03
CA GLY A 186 -17.20 4.38 0.47
C GLY A 186 -18.04 4.94 1.63
N ASP A 187 -18.32 4.07 2.60
CA ASP A 187 -19.12 4.33 3.79
C ASP A 187 -18.34 3.77 4.99
N LEU A 188 -18.05 4.63 5.94
CA LEU A 188 -17.21 4.33 7.10
C LEU A 188 -17.82 3.21 7.94
N ILE A 189 -19.12 3.22 8.19
CA ILE A 189 -19.80 2.23 9.04
C ILE A 189 -19.69 0.84 8.41
N LYS A 190 -19.95 0.75 7.11
CA LYS A 190 -19.85 -0.47 6.30
C LYS A 190 -18.41 -0.99 6.24
N PHE A 191 -17.45 -0.11 5.95
CA PHE A 191 -16.03 -0.46 5.99
C PHE A 191 -15.62 -0.97 7.39
N SER A 192 -16.04 -0.27 8.45
CA SER A 192 -15.77 -0.69 9.83
C SER A 192 -16.36 -2.04 10.16
N ARG A 193 -17.58 -2.34 9.72
CA ARG A 193 -18.21 -3.66 9.90
C ARG A 193 -17.44 -4.75 9.16
N PHE A 194 -17.03 -4.47 7.93
CA PHE A 194 -16.30 -5.41 7.10
C PHE A 194 -14.95 -5.81 7.72
N ILE A 195 -14.22 -4.88 8.34
CA ILE A 195 -12.94 -5.17 9.00
C ILE A 195 -13.09 -5.54 10.49
N SER A 196 -14.30 -5.51 11.04
CA SER A 196 -14.53 -5.84 12.45
C SER A 196 -14.75 -7.34 12.63
N ASN A 197 -14.10 -7.90 13.66
CA ASN A 197 -14.42 -9.23 14.17
C ASN A 197 -15.62 -9.15 15.13
N ASP A 198 -16.80 -8.77 14.62
CA ASP A 198 -17.98 -8.45 15.44
C ASP A 198 -18.75 -9.70 15.90
N THR A 199 -18.05 -10.62 16.58
CA THR A 199 -18.62 -11.86 17.13
C THR A 199 -19.23 -11.68 18.52
N VAL A 200 -19.15 -10.47 19.11
CA VAL A 200 -19.56 -10.20 20.50
C VAL A 200 -20.69 -9.16 20.53
N LYS A 201 -21.73 -9.40 21.33
CA LYS A 201 -22.79 -8.43 21.61
C LYS A 201 -22.19 -7.14 22.20
N ARG A 202 -22.25 -6.05 21.46
CA ARG A 202 -21.68 -4.74 21.83
C ARG A 202 -22.76 -3.64 21.88
N PRO A 203 -22.50 -2.51 22.55
CA PRO A 203 -23.45 -1.41 22.63
C PRO A 203 -23.90 -0.93 21.25
N GLN A 204 -25.22 -0.79 21.06
CA GLN A 204 -25.78 -0.31 19.80
C GLN A 204 -25.33 1.14 19.55
N GLY A 205 -24.63 1.39 18.45
CA GLY A 205 -24.09 2.72 18.12
C GLY A 205 -22.56 2.76 18.02
N ILE A 206 -21.87 1.71 18.47
CA ILE A 206 -20.42 1.66 18.52
C ILE A 206 -19.92 0.42 17.78
N ILE A 207 -18.95 0.59 16.89
CA ILE A 207 -18.23 -0.50 16.22
C ILE A 207 -16.81 -0.51 16.77
N TYR A 208 -16.34 -1.68 17.19
CA TYR A 208 -14.96 -1.85 17.65
C TYR A 208 -14.21 -2.72 16.64
N THR A 209 -13.11 -2.18 16.16
CA THR A 209 -12.15 -2.90 15.32
C THR A 209 -10.85 -3.06 16.10
N ASP A 210 -9.89 -3.80 15.54
CA ASP A 210 -8.56 -3.91 16.12
C ASP A 210 -7.75 -2.60 16.03
N PHE A 211 -8.19 -1.65 15.18
CA PHE A 211 -7.45 -0.43 14.82
C PHE A 211 -8.08 0.86 15.36
N TYR A 212 -9.38 0.85 15.61
CA TYR A 212 -10.13 2.00 16.08
C TYR A 212 -11.49 1.61 16.66
N VAL A 213 -12.05 2.52 17.45
CA VAL A 213 -13.44 2.49 17.93
C VAL A 213 -14.22 3.60 17.21
N LEU A 214 -15.33 3.23 16.59
CA LEU A 214 -16.22 4.12 15.86
C LEU A 214 -17.54 4.28 16.62
N ASP A 215 -17.79 5.48 17.14
CA ASP A 215 -19.10 5.90 17.62
C ASP A 215 -19.82 6.64 16.50
N TYR A 216 -20.63 5.89 15.73
CA TYR A 216 -21.33 6.45 14.58
C TYR A 216 -22.56 7.28 14.96
N LYS A 217 -23.03 7.21 16.20
CA LYS A 217 -24.11 8.07 16.70
C LYS A 217 -23.60 9.46 17.05
N ASN A 218 -22.45 9.53 17.72
CA ASN A 218 -21.84 10.79 18.14
C ASN A 218 -20.82 11.34 17.13
N LYS A 219 -20.67 10.70 15.96
CA LYS A 219 -19.72 11.08 14.91
C LYS A 219 -18.28 11.17 15.44
N LYS A 220 -17.83 10.16 16.18
CA LYS A 220 -16.45 10.08 16.70
C LYS A 220 -15.74 8.82 16.26
N ILE A 221 -14.48 8.94 15.87
CA ILE A 221 -13.58 7.82 15.63
C ILE A 221 -12.33 7.99 16.49
N LYS A 222 -11.97 6.96 17.24
CA LYS A 222 -10.73 6.94 18.04
C LYS A 222 -9.83 5.81 17.59
N PHE A 223 -8.67 6.15 17.06
CA PHE A 223 -7.65 5.18 16.66
C PHE A 223 -6.92 4.63 17.89
N THR A 224 -6.83 3.30 17.99
CA THR A 224 -6.34 2.59 19.18
C THR A 224 -5.03 1.84 18.91
N THR A 225 -4.36 1.43 19.97
CA THR A 225 -3.08 0.72 19.92
C THR A 225 -3.22 -0.78 20.22
N SER A 226 -4.45 -1.31 20.18
CA SER A 226 -4.76 -2.69 20.58
C SER A 226 -3.94 -3.74 19.82
N THR A 227 -3.61 -3.49 18.55
CA THR A 227 -2.74 -4.36 17.73
C THR A 227 -1.25 -4.33 18.09
N PHE A 228 -0.79 -3.35 18.87
CA PHE A 228 0.65 -3.12 19.10
C PHE A 228 1.26 -4.01 20.19
N LYS A 229 0.44 -4.81 20.89
CA LYS A 229 0.87 -5.73 21.95
C LYS A 229 1.80 -5.03 22.97
N GLU A 230 1.32 -3.94 23.57
CA GLU A 230 2.11 -3.08 24.46
C GLU A 230 2.79 -3.87 25.60
N ASP A 231 2.10 -4.89 26.13
CA ASP A 231 2.62 -5.80 27.16
C ASP A 231 3.82 -6.65 26.71
N ASN A 232 4.05 -6.76 25.40
CA ASN A 232 5.21 -7.42 24.81
C ASN A 232 5.76 -6.62 23.63
N ILE A 233 6.17 -5.38 23.91
CA ILE A 233 6.71 -4.45 22.90
C ILE A 233 7.89 -5.01 22.11
N SER A 234 8.63 -5.98 22.67
CA SER A 234 9.71 -6.67 21.95
C SER A 234 9.20 -7.40 20.70
N SER A 235 7.93 -7.79 20.70
CA SER A 235 7.23 -8.47 19.60
C SER A 235 6.48 -7.51 18.65
N PHE A 236 6.70 -6.19 18.75
CA PHE A 236 6.03 -5.19 17.91
C PHE A 236 6.16 -5.46 16.41
N GLY A 237 7.34 -5.92 15.96
CA GLY A 237 7.57 -6.35 14.58
C GLY A 237 7.12 -5.31 13.55
N SER A 238 6.21 -5.72 12.65
CA SER A 238 5.60 -4.90 11.59
C SER A 238 4.15 -4.50 11.87
N SER A 239 3.73 -4.50 13.14
CA SER A 239 2.35 -4.20 13.55
C SER A 239 1.88 -2.80 13.12
N ASP A 240 2.80 -1.84 13.06
CA ASP A 240 2.53 -0.49 12.52
C ASP A 240 2.04 -0.53 11.07
N ARG A 241 2.66 -1.34 10.22
CA ARG A 241 2.29 -1.48 8.79
C ARG A 241 0.91 -2.08 8.60
N PHE A 242 0.56 -3.07 9.42
CA PHE A 242 -0.77 -3.68 9.43
C PHE A 242 -1.83 -2.73 9.97
N PHE A 243 -1.47 -1.90 10.94
CA PHE A 243 -2.35 -0.86 11.44
C PHE A 243 -2.65 0.17 10.35
N VAL A 244 -1.63 0.79 9.75
CA VAL A 244 -1.83 1.91 8.82
C VAL A 244 -2.61 1.52 7.56
N ILE A 245 -2.45 0.28 7.06
CA ILE A 245 -3.20 -0.17 5.87
C ILE A 245 -4.71 -0.21 6.08
N LYS A 246 -5.18 -0.36 7.32
CA LYS A 246 -6.61 -0.33 7.67
C LYS A 246 -7.05 1.00 8.27
N ALA A 247 -6.14 1.68 8.96
CA ALA A 247 -6.43 2.95 9.62
C ALA A 247 -6.57 4.12 8.64
N TYR A 248 -5.75 4.21 7.59
CA TYR A 248 -5.85 5.31 6.61
C TYR A 248 -7.18 5.36 5.85
N PRO A 249 -7.73 4.24 5.32
CA PRO A 249 -9.06 4.26 4.71
C PRO A 249 -10.14 4.78 5.67
N ALA A 250 -10.13 4.32 6.94
CA ALA A 250 -11.07 4.79 7.94
C ALA A 250 -10.88 6.28 8.27
N LEU A 251 -9.64 6.76 8.27
CA LEU A 251 -9.31 8.18 8.48
C LEU A 251 -9.86 9.06 7.36
N LEU A 252 -9.68 8.64 6.10
CA LEU A 252 -10.19 9.38 4.93
C LEU A 252 -11.72 9.42 4.94
N LEU A 253 -12.38 8.28 5.13
CA LEU A 253 -13.85 8.21 5.20
C LEU A 253 -14.40 9.00 6.40
N ALA A 254 -13.71 8.98 7.54
CA ALA A 254 -14.07 9.80 8.70
C ALA A 254 -13.96 11.30 8.43
N ASP A 255 -12.95 11.76 7.69
CA ASP A 255 -12.86 13.15 7.26
C ASP A 255 -14.01 13.53 6.32
N GLU A 256 -14.26 12.71 5.30
CA GLU A 256 -15.32 12.90 4.31
C GLU A 256 -16.72 12.94 4.97
N GLU A 257 -16.96 12.07 5.95
CA GLU A 257 -18.24 11.99 6.67
C GLU A 257 -18.31 12.88 7.93
N MET A 258 -17.33 13.78 8.10
CA MET A 258 -17.27 14.80 9.15
C MET A 258 -17.25 14.26 10.59
N TYR A 259 -16.55 13.15 10.82
CA TYR A 259 -16.29 12.62 12.17
C TYR A 259 -15.21 13.44 12.89
N ASP A 260 -15.31 13.51 14.21
CA ASP A 260 -14.21 13.92 15.08
C ASP A 260 -13.20 12.78 15.20
N ILE A 261 -11.95 13.09 14.83
CA ILE A 261 -10.85 12.12 14.68
C ILE A 261 -9.94 12.20 15.91
N ASP A 262 -9.86 11.15 16.71
CA ASP A 262 -8.96 11.06 17.86
C ASP A 262 -7.77 10.12 17.56
N VAL A 263 -6.56 10.66 17.66
CA VAL A 263 -5.27 9.95 17.49
C VAL A 263 -4.39 10.01 18.74
N THR A 264 -4.92 10.46 19.88
CA THR A 264 -4.16 10.68 21.12
C THR A 264 -3.55 9.39 21.67
N GLU A 265 -4.21 8.26 21.50
CA GLU A 265 -3.67 6.96 21.94
C GLU A 265 -2.40 6.58 21.17
N ILE A 266 -2.39 6.78 19.85
CA ILE A 266 -1.22 6.54 18.98
C ILE A 266 -0.08 7.49 19.35
N GLN A 267 -0.38 8.77 19.62
CA GLN A 267 0.60 9.76 20.07
C GLN A 267 1.28 9.35 21.38
N ARG A 268 0.48 8.93 22.36
CA ARG A 268 0.97 8.44 23.64
C ARG A 268 1.87 7.22 23.45
N PHE A 269 1.45 6.26 22.62
CA PHE A 269 2.26 5.09 22.31
C PHE A 269 3.64 5.45 21.73
N LEU A 270 3.67 6.37 20.75
CA LEU A 270 4.95 6.85 20.20
C LEU A 270 5.83 7.55 21.23
N SER A 271 5.24 8.35 22.12
CA SER A 271 5.97 9.04 23.18
C SER A 271 6.57 8.07 24.20
N VAL A 272 5.88 6.97 24.52
CA VAL A 272 6.32 6.00 25.53
C VAL A 272 7.31 4.99 24.96
N TYR A 273 7.04 4.43 23.78
CA TYR A 273 7.79 3.29 23.25
C TYR A 273 8.73 3.63 22.09
N GLY A 274 8.47 4.72 21.37
CA GLY A 274 9.25 5.11 20.19
C GLY A 274 9.24 4.11 19.02
N LYS A 275 8.35 3.11 19.03
CA LYS A 275 8.25 2.07 17.99
C LYS A 275 7.29 2.47 16.87
N GLY A 276 7.57 2.04 15.64
CA GLY A 276 6.70 2.30 14.48
C GLY A 276 6.69 3.75 13.99
N ARG A 277 7.65 4.59 14.42
CA ARG A 277 7.71 6.02 14.11
C ARG A 277 7.54 6.31 12.61
N ASN A 278 8.21 5.54 11.76
CA ASN A 278 8.19 5.75 10.30
C ASN A 278 6.80 5.61 9.64
N ASN A 279 5.82 4.98 10.30
CA ASN A 279 4.47 4.81 9.78
C ASN A 279 3.42 5.55 10.61
N LEU A 280 3.57 5.53 11.94
CA LEU A 280 2.59 6.15 12.86
C LEU A 280 2.71 7.67 12.92
N GLU A 281 3.91 8.23 12.82
CA GLU A 281 4.10 9.69 12.83
C GLU A 281 3.52 10.36 11.58
N PRO A 282 3.75 9.85 10.34
CA PRO A 282 3.05 10.35 9.17
C PRO A 282 1.52 10.24 9.28
N PHE A 283 1.01 9.15 9.85
CA PHE A 283 -0.43 8.96 10.07
C PHE A 283 -1.01 10.03 11.01
N ILE A 284 -0.37 10.29 12.15
CA ILE A 284 -0.78 11.34 13.09
C ILE A 284 -0.73 12.72 12.42
N SER A 285 0.34 13.02 11.71
CA SER A 285 0.51 14.32 11.04
C SER A 285 -0.56 14.53 9.96
N PHE A 286 -0.86 13.49 9.18
CA PHE A 286 -1.93 13.56 8.18
C PHE A 286 -3.31 13.71 8.83
N ALA A 287 -3.61 12.98 9.90
CA ALA A 287 -4.86 13.14 10.64
C ALA A 287 -5.04 14.57 11.20
N LYS A 288 -3.97 15.19 11.71
CA LYS A 288 -3.99 16.59 12.14
C LYS A 288 -4.25 17.55 10.98
N LYS A 289 -3.56 17.35 9.85
CA LYS A 289 -3.76 18.15 8.64
C LYS A 289 -5.22 18.11 8.17
N LEU A 290 -5.86 16.93 8.16
CA LEU A 290 -7.27 16.81 7.80
C LEU A 290 -8.19 17.62 8.71
N LYS A 291 -7.87 17.78 10.01
CA LYS A 291 -8.64 18.64 10.91
C LYS A 291 -8.53 20.13 10.58
N GLU A 292 -7.45 20.55 9.94
CA GLU A 292 -7.23 21.94 9.50
C GLU A 292 -7.96 22.25 8.18
N ARG A 293 -8.54 21.24 7.52
CA ARG A 293 -9.32 21.41 6.31
C ARG A 293 -10.55 22.25 6.61
N GLU A 294 -10.70 23.38 5.91
CA GLU A 294 -11.97 24.09 5.88
C GLU A 294 -13.02 23.19 5.22
N ARG A 295 -14.04 22.82 6.00
CA ARG A 295 -15.15 21.97 5.55
C ARG A 295 -16.35 22.90 5.31
N PHE A 296 -16.75 23.05 4.05
CA PHE A 296 -17.92 23.84 3.62
C PHE A 296 -19.14 22.94 3.44
#